data_AF-A0A7I6GXJ8-F1
#
_entry.id   AF-A0A7I6GXJ8-F1
#
_cell.length_a   1.000
_cell.length_b   1.000
_cell.length_c   1.000
_cell.angle_alpha   90.00
_cell.angle_beta   90.00
_cell.angle_gamma   90.00
#
_symmetry.space_group_name_H-M   'P 1'
#
loop_
_entity.id
_entity.type
_entity.pdbx_description
1 polymer ?
#
loop_
_entity_poly.entity_id
_entity_poly.type
_entity_poly.pdbx_seq_one_letter_code
_entity_poly.pdbx_strand_id
1 'polypeptide(L)'
;MESVLATNITEEQIYKEFLRLGMEQLIAKDLSKRYYHNELTYRDLENLEKQFGLKFDNLDFKIDTVKNELNTKIDNVEKIFKMIYLF
;
A
#
# COMPACT_ATOMS: atom_id res chain seq x y z
N MET A 1 -16.08 -18.65 -41.40
CA MET A 1 -15.80 -17.52 -40.51
C MET A 1 -15.44 -18.13 -39.17
N GLU A 2 -14.15 -18.19 -38.83
CA GLU A 2 -13.74 -18.68 -37.52
C GLU A 2 -14.37 -17.77 -36.47
N SER A 3 -15.19 -18.34 -35.57
CA SER A 3 -15.63 -17.57 -34.41
C SER A 3 -14.39 -17.36 -33.58
N VAL A 4 -13.92 -16.13 -33.49
CA VAL A 4 -12.94 -15.73 -32.47
C VAL A 4 -13.60 -16.09 -31.15
N LEU A 5 -13.14 -17.19 -30.53
CA LEU A 5 -13.58 -17.58 -29.20
C LEU A 5 -13.22 -16.40 -28.30
N ALA A 6 -14.21 -15.57 -27.97
CA ALA A 6 -14.06 -14.60 -26.91
C ALA A 6 -13.77 -15.42 -25.66
N THR A 7 -12.50 -15.51 -25.29
CA THR A 7 -12.07 -16.12 -24.04
C THR A 7 -12.60 -15.20 -22.95
N ASN A 8 -13.79 -15.51 -22.43
CA ASN A 8 -14.36 -14.81 -21.30
C ASN A 8 -13.38 -14.98 -20.13
N ILE A 9 -12.64 -13.93 -19.79
CA ILE A 9 -11.72 -13.92 -18.65
C ILE A 9 -12.58 -14.10 -17.40
N THR A 10 -12.35 -15.16 -16.65
CA THR A 10 -13.07 -15.46 -15.41
C THR A 10 -12.57 -14.62 -14.23
N GLU A 11 -13.42 -14.38 -13.23
CA GLU A 11 -13.04 -13.73 -11.96
C GLU A 11 -11.80 -14.41 -11.33
N GLU A 12 -11.76 -15.74 -11.35
CA GLU A 12 -10.65 -16.53 -10.80
C GLU A 12 -9.32 -16.29 -11.52
N GLN A 13 -9.36 -16.09 -12.84
CA GLN A 13 -8.15 -15.75 -13.61
C GLN A 13 -7.63 -14.36 -13.23
N ILE A 14 -8.52 -13.40 -13.02
CA ILE A 14 -8.17 -12.03 -12.58
C ILE A 14 -7.60 -12.07 -11.16
N TYR A 15 -8.24 -12.81 -10.26
CA TYR A 15 -7.78 -12.99 -8.87
C TYR A 15 -6.36 -13.56 -8.81
N LYS A 16 -6.09 -14.64 -9.55
CA LYS A 16 -4.75 -15.25 -9.62
C LYS A 16 -3.70 -14.29 -10.16
N GLU A 17 -4.07 -13.46 -11.13
CA GLU A 17 -3.15 -12.47 -11.69
C GLU A 17 -2.81 -11.39 -10.66
N PHE A 18 -3.79 -10.89 -9.90
CA PHE A 18 -3.52 -9.96 -8.80
C PHE A 18 -2.61 -10.56 -7.71
N LEU A 19 -2.81 -11.83 -7.35
CA LEU A 19 -1.89 -12.52 -6.44
C LEU A 19 -0.48 -12.64 -7.03
N ARG A 20 -0.36 -12.96 -8.33
CA ARG A 20 0.92 -13.06 -9.03
C ARG A 20 1.69 -11.73 -9.03
N LEU A 21 0.97 -10.61 -9.06
CA LEU A 21 1.53 -9.26 -8.96
C LEU A 21 1.88 -8.85 -7.52
N GLY A 22 1.67 -9.73 -6.53
CA GLY A 22 2.02 -9.50 -5.13
C GLY A 22 0.95 -8.75 -4.33
N MET A 23 -0.29 -8.67 -4.84
CA MET A 23 -1.40 -8.06 -4.12
C MET A 23 -1.83 -8.93 -2.93
N GLU A 24 -2.17 -8.30 -1.81
CA GLU A 24 -2.72 -8.98 -0.64
C GLU A 24 -4.04 -9.70 -0.98
N GLN A 25 -4.27 -10.87 -0.39
CA GLN A 25 -5.35 -11.79 -0.77
C GLN A 25 -6.75 -11.19 -0.68
N LEU A 26 -7.06 -10.45 0.39
CA LEU A 26 -8.37 -9.81 0.56
C LEU A 26 -8.58 -8.69 -0.46
N ILE A 27 -7.53 -7.90 -0.73
CA ILE A 27 -7.58 -6.83 -1.74
C ILE A 27 -7.76 -7.41 -3.15
N ALA A 28 -6.98 -8.45 -3.47
CA ALA A 28 -7.05 -9.13 -4.76
C ALA A 28 -8.45 -9.72 -5.01
N LYS A 29 -9.06 -10.32 -3.98
CA LYS A 29 -10.40 -10.92 -4.06
C LYS A 29 -11.50 -9.88 -4.22
N ASP A 30 -11.39 -8.73 -3.56
CA ASP A 30 -12.36 -7.64 -3.72
C ASP A 30 -12.28 -7.02 -5.11
N LEU A 31 -11.07 -6.72 -5.60
CA LEU A 31 -10.87 -6.10 -6.90
C LEU A 31 -11.20 -7.02 -8.08
N SER A 32 -10.93 -8.33 -7.98
CA SER A 32 -11.23 -9.27 -9.07
C SER A 32 -12.74 -9.33 -9.36
N LYS A 33 -13.57 -9.28 -8.32
CA LYS A 33 -15.04 -9.23 -8.43
C LYS A 33 -15.50 -7.96 -9.12
N ARG A 34 -15.06 -6.80 -8.62
CA ARG A 34 -15.51 -5.52 -9.15
C ARG A 34 -15.03 -5.32 -10.60
N TYR A 35 -13.84 -5.81 -10.94
CA TYR A 35 -13.32 -5.82 -12.31
C TYR A 35 -14.14 -6.75 -13.22
N TYR A 36 -14.40 -8.00 -12.80
CA TYR A 36 -15.15 -8.98 -13.59
C TYR A 36 -16.59 -8.53 -13.89
N HIS A 37 -17.24 -7.85 -12.94
CA HIS A 37 -18.60 -7.35 -13.10
C HIS A 37 -18.71 -5.97 -13.76
N ASN A 38 -17.58 -5.36 -14.18
CA ASN A 38 -17.53 -3.97 -14.65
C ASN A 38 -18.15 -2.96 -13.67
N GLU A 39 -18.06 -3.25 -12.37
CA GLU A 39 -18.57 -2.41 -11.28
C GLU A 39 -17.59 -1.32 -10.87
N LEU A 40 -16.35 -1.35 -11.39
CA LEU A 40 -15.37 -0.28 -11.19
C LEU A 40 -15.56 0.80 -12.26
N THR A 41 -16.09 1.94 -11.85
CA THR A 41 -16.01 3.13 -12.69
C THR A 41 -14.64 3.80 -12.54
N TYR A 42 -14.24 4.62 -13.52
CA TYR A 42 -13.04 5.45 -13.42
C TYR A 42 -13.04 6.30 -12.14
N ARG A 43 -14.22 6.75 -11.68
CA ARG A 43 -14.40 7.52 -10.46
C ARG A 43 -14.08 6.70 -9.20
N ASP A 44 -14.39 5.41 -9.18
CA ASP A 44 -14.09 4.54 -8.05
C ASP A 44 -12.58 4.30 -7.93
N LEU A 45 -11.89 4.14 -9.05
CA LEU A 45 -10.43 4.02 -9.10
C LEU A 45 -9.75 5.31 -8.64
N GLU A 46 -10.19 6.47 -9.12
CA GLU A 46 -9.68 7.78 -8.68
C GLU A 46 -9.90 8.01 -7.17
N ASN A 47 -11.05 7.60 -6.64
CA ASN A 47 -11.34 7.69 -5.21
C ASN A 47 -10.44 6.77 -4.38
N LEU A 48 -10.19 5.55 -4.85
CA LEU A 48 -9.26 4.62 -4.19
C LEU A 48 -7.84 5.19 -4.19
N GLU A 49 -7.35 5.68 -5.32
CA GLU A 49 -6.03 6.31 -5.44
C GLU A 49 -5.86 7.46 -4.44
N LYS A 50 -6.84 8.38 -4.37
CA LYS A 50 -6.83 9.49 -3.41
C LYS A 50 -6.80 9.00 -1.95
N GLN A 51 -7.61 8.00 -1.61
CA GLN A 51 -7.65 7.45 -0.25
C GLN A 51 -6.34 6.77 0.13
N PHE A 52 -5.71 6.04 -0.80
CA PHE A 52 -4.40 5.44 -0.57
C PHE A 52 -3.31 6.50 -0.43
N GLY A 53 -3.30 7.54 -1.27
CA GLY A 53 -2.37 8.67 -1.16
C GLY A 53 -2.43 9.31 0.24
N LEU A 54 -3.64 9.67 0.72
CA LEU A 54 -3.82 10.24 2.06
C LEU A 54 -3.34 9.30 3.19
N LYS A 55 -3.53 7.99 3.03
CA LYS A 55 -3.04 7.01 4.01
C LYS A 55 -1.52 6.92 4.01
N PHE A 56 -0.88 6.96 2.84
CA PHE A 56 0.57 6.96 2.73
C PHE A 56 1.18 8.24 3.30
N ASP A 57 0.64 9.42 2.97
CA ASP A 57 1.11 10.69 3.53
C ASP A 57 1.05 10.70 5.07
N ASN A 58 -0.02 10.16 5.64
CA ASN A 58 -0.15 10.04 7.10
C ASN A 58 0.82 9.02 7.70
N LEU A 59 1.15 7.94 6.99
CA LEU A 59 2.17 6.98 7.43
C LEU A 59 3.55 7.62 7.41
N ASP A 60 3.91 8.34 6.33
CA ASP A 60 5.17 9.05 6.21
C ASP A 60 5.34 10.08 7.33
N PHE A 61 4.29 10.86 7.62
CA PHE A 61 4.29 11.82 8.73
C PHE A 61 4.54 11.14 10.09
N LYS A 62 3.90 9.99 10.35
CA LYS A 62 4.13 9.22 11.59
C LYS A 62 5.54 8.67 11.68
N ILE A 63 6.08 8.17 10.56
CA ILE A 63 7.46 7.66 10.49
C ILE A 63 8.45 8.78 10.80
N ASP A 64 8.28 9.95 10.20
CA ASP A 64 9.14 11.12 10.45
C ASP A 64 9.05 11.59 11.91
N THR A 65 7.85 11.57 12.49
CA THR A 65 7.66 11.90 13.91
C THR A 65 8.45 10.96 14.82
N VAL A 66 8.29 9.63 14.62
CA VAL A 66 9.01 8.61 15.41
C VAL A 66 10.52 8.73 15.22
N LYS A 67 10.98 8.97 13.98
CA LYS A 67 12.40 9.18 13.66
C LYS A 67 12.97 10.38 14.41
N ASN A 68 12.26 11.50 14.45
CA ASN A 68 12.69 12.71 15.16
C ASN A 68 12.74 12.51 16.69
N GLU A 69 11.76 11.80 17.25
CA GLU A 69 11.77 11.43 18.67
C GLU A 69 12.95 10.52 19.02
N LEU A 70 13.25 9.53 18.17
CA LEU A 70 14.40 8.64 18.34
C LEU A 70 15.72 9.40 18.25
N ASN A 71 15.90 10.26 17.26
CA ASN A 71 17.09 11.09 17.12
C ASN A 71 17.31 11.95 18.38
N THR A 72 16.24 12.59 18.88
CA THR A 72 16.31 13.39 20.12
C THR A 72 16.73 12.55 21.33
N LYS A 73 16.20 11.32 21.46
CA LYS A 73 16.60 10.39 22.53
C LYS A 73 18.06 9.97 22.41
N ILE A 74 18.53 9.68 21.19
CA ILE A 74 19.94 9.33 20.93
C ILE A 74 20.86 10.50 21.28
N ASP A 75 20.55 11.71 20.83
CA ASP A 75 21.33 12.92 21.13
C ASP A 75 21.47 13.14 22.65
N ASN A 76 20.39 12.88 23.40
CA ASN A 76 20.40 12.98 24.86
C ASN A 76 21.30 11.91 25.50
N VAL A 77 21.25 10.67 25.02
CA VAL A 77 22.13 9.58 25.49
C VAL A 77 23.59 9.91 25.18
N GLU A 78 23.90 10.42 23.98
CA GLU A 78 25.26 10.84 23.62
C GLU A 78 25.78 11.96 24.51
N LYS A 79 24.94 12.95 24.85
CA LYS A 79 25.29 14.03 25.78
C LYS A 79 25.61 13.49 27.17
N ILE A 80 24.78 12.57 27.68
CA ILE A 80 25.00 11.93 28.99
C ILE A 80 26.32 11.15 28.97
N PHE A 81 26.57 10.37 27.91
CA PHE A 81 27.81 9.63 27.75
C PHE A 81 29.02 10.58 27.74
N LYS A 82 29.00 11.63 26.90
CA LYS A 82 30.06 12.64 26.86
C LYS A 82 30.29 13.27 28.24
N MET A 83 29.23 13.57 29.00
CA MET A 83 29.34 14.15 30.34
C MET A 83 29.97 13.19 31.36
N ILE A 84 29.75 11.87 31.24
CA ILE A 84 30.29 10.88 32.18
C ILE A 84 31.75 10.55 31.85
N TYR A 85 32.11 10.49 30.58
CA TYR A 85 33.40 9.94 30.13
C TYR A 85 34.43 10.99 29.67
N LEU A 86 34.07 12.28 29.61
CA LEU A 86 34.98 13.38 29.25
C LEU A 86 35.30 14.35 30.41
N PHE A 87 34.87 14.04 31.63
CA PHE A 87 35.36 14.63 32.88
C PHE A 87 36.20 13.60 33.64
#